data_AF-R0JB14-F1
#
_entry.id   AF-R0JB14-F1
#
_cell.length_a   1.000
_cell.length_b   1.000
_cell.length_c   1.000
_cell.angle_alpha   90.00
_cell.angle_beta   90.00
_cell.angle_gamma   90.00
#
_symmetry.space_group_name_H-M   'P 1'
#
loop_
_entity.id
_entity.type
_entity.pdbx_description
1 polymer ?
#
loop_
_entity_poly.entity_id
_entity_poly.type
_entity_poly.pdbx_seq_one_letter_code
_entity_poly.pdbx_strand_id
1 'polypeptide(L)' 'VLVRRGPDGKAQLVLLDHGLYEFLSERDRSALCQLWRAIVLRDDAAMRSRSAELGVK' A
#
# COMPACT_ATOMS: atom_id res chain seq x y z
N VAL A 1 5.64 1.21 -16.47
CA VAL A 1 4.81 -0.01 -16.65
C VAL A 1 4.65 -0.28 -18.14
N LEU A 2 4.79 -1.52 -18.60
CA LEU A 2 4.63 -1.89 -20.02
C LEU A 2 3.39 -2.77 -20.19
N VAL A 3 2.59 -2.51 -21.22
CA VAL A 3 1.47 -3.39 -21.61
C VAL A 3 1.83 -4.08 -22.92
N ARG A 4 1.68 -5.40 -22.98
CA ARG A 4 1.91 -6.19 -24.21
C ARG A 4 0.80 -7.22 -24.43
N ARG A 5 0.67 -7.72 -25.65
CA ARG A 5 -0.21 -8.86 -25.96
C ARG A 5 0.47 -10.16 -25.51
N GLY A 6 -0.25 -10.99 -24.77
CA GLY A 6 0.18 -12.31 -24.32
C GLY A 6 0.04 -13.39 -25.41
N PRO A 7 0.68 -14.55 -25.22
CA PRO A 7 0.56 -15.70 -26.15
C PRO A 7 -0.87 -16.22 -26.30
N ASP A 8 -1.72 -15.98 -25.29
CA ASP A 8 -3.15 -16.30 -25.26
C ASP A 8 -4.03 -15.21 -25.86
N GLY A 9 -3.43 -14.16 -26.46
CA GLY A 9 -4.12 -13.02 -27.04
C GLY A 9 -4.60 -11.97 -26.03
N LYS A 10 -4.42 -12.19 -24.71
CA LYS A 10 -4.88 -11.26 -23.67
C LYS A 10 -3.85 -10.18 -23.36
N ALA A 11 -4.28 -9.09 -22.74
CA ALA A 11 -3.36 -8.05 -22.28
C ALA A 11 -2.53 -8.55 -21.09
N GLN A 12 -1.22 -8.32 -21.13
CA GLN A 12 -0.29 -8.57 -20.04
C GLN A 12 0.28 -7.25 -19.52
N LEU A 13 0.25 -7.08 -18.21
CA LEU A 13 0.98 -6.01 -17.53
C LEU A 13 2.37 -6.52 -17.16
N VAL A 14 3.40 -5.87 -17.69
CA VAL A 14 4.80 -6.15 -17.38
C VAL A 14 5.30 -5.04 -16.46
N LEU A 15 5.60 -5.43 -15.22
CA LEU A 15 6.30 -4.59 -14.26
C LEU A 15 7.79 -4.70 -14.58
N LEU A 16 8.42 -3.57 -14.87
CA LEU A 16 9.85 -3.51 -15.24
C LEU A 16 10.68 -2.81 -14.17
N ASP A 17 10.06 -1.90 -13.42
CA ASP A 17 10.70 -1.17 -12.35
C ASP A 17 10.37 -1.82 -11.01
N HIS A 18 11.41 -2.39 -10.41
CA HIS A 18 11.37 -3.05 -9.09
C HIS A 18 12.34 -2.40 -8.10
N GLY A 19 12.93 -1.24 -8.43
CA GLY A 19 14.02 -0.63 -7.65
C GLY A 19 13.58 -0.01 -6.33
N LEU A 20 12.28 0.24 -6.15
CA LEU A 20 11.70 0.92 -4.98
C LEU A 20 10.93 -0.04 -4.05
N TYR A 21 11.23 -1.34 -4.12
CA TYR A 21 10.51 -2.31 -3.31
C TYR A 21 11.13 -2.33 -1.92
N GLU A 22 10.32 -2.04 -0.90
CA GLU A 22 10.75 -2.14 0.49
C GLU A 22 9.99 -3.24 1.23
N PHE A 23 10.67 -3.85 2.19
CA PHE A 23 10.04 -4.80 3.09
C PHE A 23 9.35 -4.02 4.23
N LEU A 24 8.03 -4.11 4.28
CA LEU A 24 7.25 -3.56 5.39
C LEU A 24 7.27 -4.52 6.58
N SER A 25 7.63 -4.02 7.76
CA SER A 25 7.55 -4.81 8.99
C SER A 25 6.09 -5.19 9.30
N GLU A 26 5.88 -6.24 10.09
CA GLU A 26 4.51 -6.63 10.50
C GLU A 26 3.78 -5.51 11.25
N ARG A 27 4.52 -4.78 12.09
CA ARG A 27 4.04 -3.59 12.79
C ARG A 27 3.52 -2.55 11.80
N ASP A 28 4.32 -2.19 10.79
CA ASP A 28 3.94 -1.13 9.85
C ASP A 28 2.77 -1.57 8.96
N ARG A 29 2.72 -2.84 8.55
CA ARG A 29 1.56 -3.40 7.85
C ARG A 29 0.29 -3.28 8.68
N SER A 30 0.36 -3.62 9.97
CA SER A 30 -0.79 -3.53 10.87
C SER A 30 -1.23 -2.08 11.08
N ALA A 31 -0.29 -1.16 11.31
CA ALA A 31 -0.57 0.26 11.47
C ALA A 31 -1.21 0.87 10.21
N LEU A 32 -0.72 0.52 9.00
CA LEU A 32 -1.32 0.93 7.73
C LEU A 32 -2.76 0.43 7.57
N CYS A 33 -3.01 -0.85 7.85
CA CYS A 33 -4.36 -1.43 7.79
C CYS A 33 -5.34 -0.70 8.73
N GLN A 34 -4.89 -0.41 9.95
CA GLN A 34 -5.71 0.26 10.96
C GLN A 34 -5.93 1.73 10.62
N LEU A 35 -4.92 2.41 10.08
CA LEU A 35 -5.05 3.78 9.56
C LEU A 35 -6.09 3.83 8.44
N TRP A 36 -6.03 2.93 7.47
CA TRP A 36 -7.00 2.88 6.38
C TRP A 36 -8.43 2.66 6.88
N ARG A 37 -8.62 1.74 7.83
CA ARG A 37 -9.92 1.52 8.48
C ARG A 37 -10.42 2.80 9.17
N ALA A 38 -9.56 3.51 9.89
CA ALA A 38 -9.92 4.76 10.56
C ALA A 38 -10.37 5.84 9.56
N ILE A 39 -9.69 5.96 8.41
CA ILE A 39 -10.08 6.87 7.32
C ILE A 39 -11.49 6.54 6.81
N VAL A 40 -11.76 5.27 6.49
CA VAL A 40 -13.07 4.84 5.98
C VAL A 40 -14.20 5.09 6.99
N LEU A 41 -13.91 4.93 8.28
CA LEU A 41 -14.86 5.18 9.36
C LEU A 41 -14.93 6.64 9.83
N ARG A 42 -14.11 7.53 9.26
CA ARG A 42 -13.95 8.93 9.68
C ARG A 42 -13.61 9.08 11.18
N ASP A 43 -12.79 8.18 11.70
CA ASP A 43 -12.31 8.22 13.08
C ASP A 43 -11.02 9.04 13.17
N ASP A 44 -11.16 10.34 13.39
CA ASP A 44 -10.04 11.29 13.45
C ASP A 44 -9.03 10.98 14.57
N ALA A 45 -9.51 10.46 15.70
CA ALA A 45 -8.63 10.12 16.82
C ALA A 45 -7.77 8.90 16.48
N ALA A 46 -8.39 7.85 15.92
CA ALA A 46 -7.66 6.67 15.47
C ALA A 46 -6.71 7.01 14.32
N MET A 47 -7.10 7.86 13.37
CA MET A 47 -6.21 8.29 12.29
C MET A 47 -4.92 8.92 12.83
N ARG A 48 -5.02 9.86 13.78
CA ARG A 48 -3.84 10.49 14.40
C ARG A 48 -2.95 9.46 15.10
N SER A 49 -3.54 8.55 15.87
CA SER A 49 -2.79 7.51 16.58
C SER A 49 -2.04 6.58 15.62
N ARG A 50 -2.70 6.05 14.58
CA ARG A 50 -2.08 5.12 13.63
C ARG A 50 -1.07 5.80 12.70
N SER A 51 -1.30 7.06 12.36
CA SER A 51 -0.34 7.89 11.63
C SER A 51 0.95 8.12 12.44
N ALA A 52 0.83 8.38 13.75
CA ALA A 52 1.97 8.54 14.63
C ALA A 52 2.78 7.24 14.79
N GLU A 53 2.11 6.08 14.82
CA GLU A 53 2.77 4.76 14.85
C GLU A 53 3.68 4.50 13.63
N LEU A 54 3.35 5.12 12.49
CA LEU A 54 4.11 5.11 11.23
C LEU A 54 5.16 6.23 11.15
N GLY A 55 5.33 7.03 12.22
CA GLY A 55 6.32 8.11 12.28
C GLY A 55 5.89 9.43 11.64
N VAL A 56 4.64 9.56 11.21
CA VAL A 56 4.07 10.80 10.66
C VAL A 56 3.60 11.69 11.80
N LYS A 57 4.14 12.92 11.88
CA LYS A 57 3.83 13.92 12.92
C LYS A 57 2.76 14.91 12.46
#